data_AF-A0A8B6HQQ2-F1
#
_entry.id   AF-A0A8B6HQQ2-F1
#
_cell.length_a   1.000
_cell.length_b   1.000
_cell.length_c   1.000
_cell.angle_alpha   90.00
_cell.angle_beta   90.00
_cell.angle_gamma   90.00
#
_symmetry.space_group_name_H-M   'P 1'
#
loop_
_entity.id
_entity.type
_entity.pdbx_description
1 polymer ?
#
loop_
_entity_poly.entity_id
_entity_poly.type
_entity_poly.pdbx_seq_one_letter_code
_entity_poly.pdbx_strand_id
1 'polypeptide(L)'
;MARITVILKIILLFTVQTNASSEWNLVFKIATGGSGGIYDLFTNSQTQNIDDPEARLFTSTSKHFKSDIMNNWNSVGIEQVKVLIYKNGLVKAFLIFDGIGSTSTSWFSLDKLLSSSYSDLKGADTNKIGFYFDLQGLEDTNNVNYRRFYVNAAWDTSGHCLDSGWLMVSDVLSTGDCQYETNHLSQKPFILFSPFSTQIKFGEVQTRVCRCLPVCSHPIQLYDAKFCYDPCPEITTTGYSSSQTDTTESATTLPTTQHVPSTVQTTIPELSTDITTLRATASAITQLLTINHKHTSSKI
;
A
#
# COMPACT_ATOMS: atom_id res chain seq x y z
N MET A 1 20.21 18.87 14.03
CA MET A 1 19.20 18.93 12.95
C MET A 1 18.30 17.71 13.13
N ALA A 2 17.06 17.89 13.60
CA ALA A 2 16.14 16.78 13.84
C ALA A 2 15.70 16.20 12.49
N ARG A 3 16.01 14.91 12.24
CA ARG A 3 15.44 14.20 11.09
C ARG A 3 13.95 14.06 11.35
N ILE A 4 13.13 14.80 10.62
CA ILE A 4 11.69 14.52 10.53
C ILE A 4 11.58 13.23 9.72
N THR A 5 11.57 12.09 10.40
CA THR A 5 11.24 10.81 9.79
C THR A 5 9.74 10.84 9.51
N VAL A 6 9.35 11.06 8.25
CA VAL A 6 7.98 10.84 7.81
C VAL A 6 7.73 9.33 7.92
N ILE A 7 7.11 8.90 9.02
CA ILE A 7 6.72 7.51 9.20
C ILE A 7 5.62 7.23 8.18
N LEU A 8 5.95 6.44 7.16
CA LEU A 8 5.00 6.01 6.14
C LEU A 8 3.89 5.21 6.82
N LYS A 9 2.65 5.65 6.64
CA LYS A 9 1.48 5.05 7.27
C LYS A 9 1.04 3.84 6.48
N ILE A 10 1.59 2.67 6.78
CA ILE A 10 1.24 1.40 6.12
C ILE A 10 0.39 0.54 7.07
N ILE A 11 -0.67 -0.05 6.53
CA ILE A 11 -1.62 -0.91 7.24
C ILE A 11 -1.94 -2.11 6.35
N LEU A 12 -2.02 -3.30 6.94
CA LEU A 12 -2.56 -4.49 6.29
C LEU A 12 -3.93 -4.79 6.91
N LEU A 13 -4.98 -4.84 6.09
CA LEU A 13 -6.34 -5.15 6.51
C LEU A 13 -6.78 -6.48 5.94
N PHE A 14 -7.55 -7.21 6.74
CA PHE A 14 -8.16 -8.48 6.39
C PHE A 14 -9.65 -8.31 6.54
N THR A 15 -10.37 -8.51 5.45
CA THR A 15 -11.83 -8.46 5.44
C THR A 15 -12.38 -9.77 4.91
N VAL A 16 -13.54 -10.20 5.40
CA VAL A 16 -14.20 -11.43 4.92
C VAL A 16 -15.60 -11.15 4.41
N GLN A 17 -16.03 -11.97 3.44
CA GLN A 17 -17.43 -12.17 3.10
C GLN A 17 -17.88 -13.53 3.65
N THR A 18 -19.14 -13.61 4.07
CA THR A 18 -19.73 -14.83 4.60
C THR A 18 -20.91 -15.26 3.73
N ASN A 19 -21.31 -16.52 3.84
CA ASN A 19 -22.52 -17.02 3.18
C ASN A 19 -23.82 -16.31 3.62
N ALA A 20 -23.78 -15.60 4.75
CA ALA A 20 -24.91 -14.82 5.26
C ALA A 20 -24.96 -13.39 4.68
N SER A 21 -23.85 -12.86 4.15
CA SER A 21 -23.79 -11.48 3.63
C SER A 21 -22.66 -11.28 2.62
N SER A 22 -22.96 -10.60 1.53
CA SER A 22 -21.97 -10.12 0.56
C SER A 22 -21.19 -8.89 1.01
N GLU A 23 -21.40 -8.38 2.23
CA GLU A 23 -20.64 -7.25 2.77
C GLU A 23 -19.26 -7.68 3.28
N TRP A 24 -18.26 -6.81 3.08
CA TRP A 24 -16.90 -7.03 3.58
C TRP A 24 -16.79 -6.61 5.04
N ASN A 25 -16.55 -7.58 5.92
CA ASN A 25 -16.39 -7.37 7.36
C ASN A 25 -14.91 -7.32 7.72
N LEU A 26 -14.45 -6.25 8.39
CA LEU A 26 -13.09 -6.17 8.93
C LEU A 26 -12.90 -7.22 10.03
N VAL A 27 -11.94 -8.12 9.85
CA VAL A 27 -11.66 -9.18 10.83
C VAL A 27 -10.30 -9.06 11.49
N PHE A 28 -9.32 -8.45 10.80
CA PHE A 28 -7.98 -8.26 11.33
C PHE A 28 -7.32 -7.01 10.73
N LYS A 29 -6.52 -6.31 11.54
CA LYS A 29 -5.69 -5.16 11.11
C LYS A 29 -4.30 -5.24 11.71
N ILE A 30 -3.30 -5.10 10.86
CA ILE A 30 -1.90 -4.88 11.25
C ILE A 30 -1.56 -3.43 10.95
N ALA A 31 -0.97 -2.75 11.93
CA ALA A 31 -0.61 -1.35 11.84
C ALA A 31 0.89 -1.21 12.08
N THR A 32 1.60 -0.53 11.17
CA THR A 32 3.05 -0.36 11.32
C THR A 32 3.38 0.37 12.63
N GLY A 33 4.29 -0.20 13.44
CA GLY A 33 4.65 0.34 14.75
C GLY A 33 3.66 0.05 15.88
N GLY A 34 2.61 -0.75 15.63
CA GLY A 34 1.70 -1.21 16.67
C GLY A 34 2.39 -2.14 17.69
N SER A 35 1.84 -2.27 18.89
CA SER A 35 2.41 -3.10 19.93
C SER A 35 1.93 -4.55 19.84
N GLY A 36 2.83 -5.51 20.05
CA GLY A 36 2.52 -6.94 20.23
C GLY A 36 2.88 -7.80 19.02
N GLY A 37 3.06 -9.10 19.29
CA GLY A 37 3.35 -10.12 18.27
C GLY A 37 2.19 -10.28 17.31
N ILE A 38 2.45 -10.12 16.02
CA ILE A 38 1.41 -10.15 15.00
C ILE A 38 0.87 -11.56 14.80
N TYR A 39 1.75 -12.56 14.71
CA TYR A 39 1.32 -13.94 14.53
C TYR A 39 0.60 -14.48 15.77
N ASP A 40 1.11 -14.17 16.96
CA ASP A 40 0.48 -14.54 18.23
C ASP A 40 -0.91 -13.90 18.37
N LEU A 41 -1.02 -12.61 18.04
CA LEU A 41 -2.30 -11.91 18.03
C LEU A 41 -3.26 -12.56 17.03
N PHE A 42 -2.80 -12.92 15.82
CA PHE A 42 -3.63 -13.53 14.80
C PHE A 42 -4.18 -14.89 15.24
N THR A 43 -3.34 -15.73 15.83
CA THR A 43 -3.64 -17.15 16.09
C THR A 43 -4.29 -17.43 17.45
N ASN A 44 -4.16 -16.54 18.43
CA ASN A 44 -4.77 -16.74 19.75
C ASN A 44 -6.32 -16.69 19.71
N SER A 45 -6.98 -16.96 20.84
CA SER A 45 -8.45 -16.91 20.96
C SER A 45 -9.01 -15.57 21.41
N GLN A 46 -8.17 -14.54 21.57
CA GLN A 46 -8.58 -13.22 22.08
C GLN A 46 -8.99 -12.29 20.94
N THR A 47 -9.94 -11.41 21.21
CA THR A 47 -10.24 -10.26 20.36
C THR A 47 -9.35 -9.08 20.75
N GLN A 48 -9.23 -8.08 19.89
CA GLN A 48 -8.43 -6.89 20.17
C GLN A 48 -9.10 -5.64 19.60
N ASN A 49 -9.28 -4.64 20.47
CA ASN A 49 -9.77 -3.31 20.11
C ASN A 49 -11.13 -3.31 19.39
N ILE A 50 -12.04 -4.24 19.74
CA ILE A 50 -13.36 -4.36 19.11
C ILE A 50 -14.25 -3.13 19.35
N ASP A 51 -14.15 -2.55 20.54
CA ASP A 51 -14.93 -1.37 20.97
C ASP A 51 -14.23 -0.04 20.67
N ASP A 52 -13.04 -0.09 20.07
CA ASP A 52 -12.25 1.09 19.74
C ASP A 52 -12.52 1.52 18.28
N PRO A 53 -13.25 2.63 18.05
CA PRO A 53 -13.54 3.09 16.69
C PRO A 53 -12.27 3.46 15.92
N GLU A 54 -11.22 3.97 16.57
CA GLU A 54 -9.97 4.31 15.89
C GLU A 54 -9.25 3.06 15.36
N ALA A 55 -9.29 1.96 16.10
CA ALA A 55 -8.69 0.71 15.66
C ALA A 55 -9.38 0.14 14.41
N ARG A 56 -10.62 0.53 14.16
CA ARG A 56 -11.39 0.14 12.95
C ARG A 56 -11.17 1.08 11.76
N LEU A 57 -10.59 2.26 11.98
CA LEU A 57 -10.25 3.19 10.90
C LEU A 57 -9.08 2.68 10.07
N PHE A 58 -9.23 2.74 8.74
CA PHE A 58 -8.17 2.40 7.76
C PHE A 58 -7.07 3.46 7.66
N THR A 59 -7.21 4.57 8.39
CA THR A 59 -6.23 5.66 8.47
C THR A 59 -5.43 5.65 9.77
N SER A 60 -5.87 4.86 10.77
CA SER A 60 -5.21 4.76 12.07
C SER A 60 -4.11 3.69 12.04
N THR A 61 -2.87 4.13 12.27
CA THR A 61 -1.66 3.30 12.22
C THR A 61 -1.12 2.90 13.59
N SER A 62 -1.81 3.23 14.68
CA SER A 62 -1.27 3.00 16.03
C SER A 62 -1.72 1.69 16.67
N LYS A 63 -2.82 1.09 16.18
CA LYS A 63 -3.50 -0.01 16.87
C LYS A 63 -3.78 -1.16 15.93
N HIS A 64 -3.48 -2.37 16.36
CA HIS A 64 -3.99 -3.58 15.72
C HIS A 64 -5.49 -3.74 15.99
N PHE A 65 -6.15 -4.60 15.23
CA PHE A 65 -7.55 -4.95 15.45
C PHE A 65 -7.74 -6.44 15.19
N LYS A 66 -8.58 -7.09 15.99
CA LYS A 66 -9.01 -8.46 15.76
C LYS A 66 -10.45 -8.64 16.23
N SER A 67 -11.31 -9.04 15.29
CA SER A 67 -12.72 -9.37 15.56
C SER A 67 -12.88 -10.76 16.18
N ASP A 68 -14.06 -11.00 16.74
CA ASP A 68 -14.55 -12.30 17.17
C ASP A 68 -14.85 -13.27 16.01
N ILE A 69 -15.11 -12.77 14.80
CA ILE A 69 -15.27 -13.60 13.58
C ILE A 69 -14.05 -14.51 13.38
N MET A 70 -12.83 -14.03 13.68
CA MET A 70 -11.61 -14.83 13.60
C MET A 70 -11.65 -16.08 14.49
N ASN A 71 -12.27 -15.97 15.67
CA ASN A 71 -12.39 -17.08 16.62
C ASN A 71 -13.52 -18.04 16.25
N ASN A 72 -14.49 -17.56 15.48
CA ASN A 72 -15.68 -18.29 15.05
C ASN A 72 -15.62 -18.70 13.57
N TRP A 73 -14.42 -18.70 12.97
CA TRP A 73 -14.22 -18.87 11.52
C TRP A 73 -15.01 -20.04 10.91
N ASN A 74 -15.00 -21.20 11.57
CA ASN A 74 -15.64 -22.41 11.08
C ASN A 74 -17.18 -22.38 11.16
N SER A 75 -17.76 -21.52 11.99
CA SER A 75 -19.22 -21.43 12.17
C SER A 75 -19.87 -20.31 11.35
N VAL A 76 -19.10 -19.31 10.93
CA VAL A 76 -19.63 -18.14 10.21
C VAL A 76 -19.71 -18.32 8.69
N GLY A 77 -19.18 -19.43 8.15
CA GLY A 77 -19.28 -19.75 6.72
C GLY A 77 -18.54 -18.75 5.82
N ILE A 78 -17.21 -18.62 5.99
CA ILE A 78 -16.39 -17.72 5.16
C ILE A 78 -16.41 -18.16 3.69
N GLU A 79 -16.72 -17.24 2.79
CA GLU A 79 -16.70 -17.48 1.34
C GLU A 79 -15.45 -16.91 0.69
N GLN A 80 -15.07 -15.68 1.06
CA GLN A 80 -13.90 -15.01 0.52
C GLN A 80 -13.16 -14.24 1.61
N VAL A 81 -11.84 -14.20 1.46
CA VAL A 81 -10.96 -13.40 2.31
C VAL A 81 -10.23 -12.40 1.43
N LYS A 82 -10.28 -11.11 1.79
CA LYS A 82 -9.60 -10.04 1.08
C LYS A 82 -8.58 -9.39 1.99
N VAL A 83 -7.34 -9.36 1.51
CA VAL A 83 -6.22 -8.65 2.12
C VAL A 83 -6.00 -7.35 1.36
N LEU A 84 -5.96 -6.22 2.07
CA LEU A 84 -5.75 -4.90 1.50
C LEU A 84 -4.51 -4.25 2.11
N ILE A 85 -3.63 -3.76 1.26
CA ILE A 85 -2.47 -2.97 1.66
C ILE A 85 -2.81 -1.50 1.51
N TYR A 86 -2.87 -0.77 2.63
CA TYR A 86 -3.08 0.66 2.65
C TYR A 86 -1.77 1.38 2.87
N LYS A 87 -1.52 2.44 2.10
CA LYS A 87 -0.44 3.40 2.34
C LYS A 87 -1.01 4.80 2.27
N ASN A 88 -0.86 5.55 3.36
CA ASN A 88 -1.36 6.92 3.49
C ASN A 88 -2.87 7.03 3.17
N GLY A 89 -3.66 6.08 3.66
CA GLY A 89 -5.12 6.06 3.49
C GLY A 89 -5.62 5.60 2.12
N LEU A 90 -4.73 5.22 1.20
CA LEU A 90 -5.08 4.70 -0.12
C LEU A 90 -4.74 3.22 -0.24
N VAL A 91 -5.64 2.44 -0.82
CA VAL A 91 -5.34 1.06 -1.25
C VAL A 91 -4.24 1.09 -2.29
N LYS A 92 -3.17 0.33 -2.06
CA LYS A 92 -2.04 0.19 -3.00
C LYS A 92 -1.97 -1.18 -3.65
N ALA A 93 -2.44 -2.21 -2.96
CA ALA A 93 -2.47 -3.57 -3.47
C ALA A 93 -3.56 -4.38 -2.75
N PHE A 94 -3.99 -5.46 -3.38
CA PHE A 94 -4.95 -6.38 -2.80
C PHE A 94 -4.66 -7.84 -3.19
N LEU A 95 -5.14 -8.75 -2.35
CA LEU A 95 -5.20 -10.19 -2.60
C LEU A 95 -6.60 -10.66 -2.19
N ILE A 96 -7.27 -11.46 -3.02
CA ILE A 96 -8.56 -12.07 -2.71
C ILE A 96 -8.41 -13.58 -2.81
N PHE A 97 -8.84 -14.27 -1.77
CA PHE A 97 -8.72 -15.71 -1.59
C PHE A 97 -10.08 -16.37 -1.47
N ASP A 98 -10.13 -17.63 -1.87
CA ASP A 98 -11.21 -18.56 -1.58
C ASP A 98 -11.16 -18.94 -0.10
N GLY A 99 -12.20 -18.59 0.65
CA GLY A 99 -12.33 -18.92 2.07
C GLY A 99 -13.11 -20.21 2.34
N ILE A 100 -13.72 -20.81 1.30
CA ILE A 100 -14.61 -21.96 1.48
C ILE A 100 -13.80 -23.14 2.00
N GLY A 101 -14.28 -23.74 3.09
CA GLY A 101 -13.67 -24.90 3.73
C GLY A 101 -12.32 -24.64 4.38
N SER A 102 -11.89 -23.38 4.52
CA SER A 102 -10.65 -23.03 5.21
C SER A 102 -10.85 -22.91 6.72
N THR A 103 -9.75 -22.99 7.46
CA THR A 103 -9.62 -22.46 8.82
C THR A 103 -9.14 -21.03 8.78
N SER A 104 -9.08 -20.34 9.92
CA SER A 104 -8.55 -18.97 10.03
C SER A 104 -7.07 -18.84 9.64
N THR A 105 -6.33 -19.94 9.55
CA THR A 105 -4.89 -19.97 9.25
C THR A 105 -4.53 -20.65 7.92
N SER A 106 -5.47 -21.30 7.22
CA SER A 106 -5.17 -22.09 6.00
C SER A 106 -5.61 -21.44 4.67
N TRP A 107 -6.32 -20.31 4.71
CA TRP A 107 -6.79 -19.63 3.50
C TRP A 107 -5.70 -18.82 2.79
N PHE A 108 -4.62 -18.46 3.48
CA PHE A 108 -3.54 -17.62 2.93
C PHE A 108 -2.52 -18.50 2.20
N SER A 109 -2.88 -18.96 1.00
CA SER A 109 -2.01 -19.77 0.15
C SER A 109 -2.21 -19.41 -1.33
N LEU A 110 -1.23 -19.76 -2.16
CA LEU A 110 -1.31 -19.52 -3.60
C LEU A 110 -2.49 -20.29 -4.23
N ASP A 111 -2.75 -21.53 -3.79
CA ASP A 111 -3.84 -22.37 -4.32
C ASP A 111 -5.23 -21.79 -4.04
N LYS A 112 -5.36 -21.04 -2.95
CA LYS A 112 -6.60 -20.33 -2.61
C LYS A 112 -6.69 -18.95 -3.23
N LEU A 113 -5.66 -18.46 -3.94
CA LEU A 113 -5.66 -17.12 -4.53
C LEU A 113 -6.59 -17.02 -5.75
N LEU A 114 -7.70 -16.30 -5.57
CA LEU A 114 -8.67 -16.02 -6.63
C LEU A 114 -8.17 -14.90 -7.55
N SER A 115 -7.79 -13.77 -6.97
CA SER A 115 -7.30 -12.60 -7.72
C SER A 115 -6.34 -11.74 -6.88
N SER A 116 -5.55 -10.91 -7.55
CA SER A 116 -4.67 -9.93 -6.89
C SER A 116 -4.40 -8.73 -7.79
N SER A 117 -3.86 -7.66 -7.21
CA SER A 117 -3.30 -6.54 -7.98
C SER A 117 -1.96 -6.86 -8.66
N TYR A 118 -1.35 -8.01 -8.35
CA TYR A 118 -0.08 -8.43 -8.92
C TYR A 118 -0.31 -9.38 -10.10
N SER A 119 0.13 -8.97 -11.28
CA SER A 119 -0.09 -9.69 -12.54
C SER A 119 0.77 -10.96 -12.66
N ASP A 120 1.89 -11.02 -11.94
CA ASP A 120 2.85 -12.13 -11.98
C ASP A 120 2.68 -13.14 -10.84
N LEU A 121 1.91 -12.80 -9.78
CA LEU A 121 1.83 -13.62 -8.58
C LEU A 121 1.18 -14.98 -8.81
N LYS A 122 0.08 -15.05 -9.56
CA LYS A 122 -0.64 -16.32 -9.81
C LYS A 122 0.16 -17.30 -10.67
N GLY A 123 1.08 -16.78 -11.49
CA GLY A 123 1.99 -17.56 -12.33
C GLY A 123 3.40 -17.66 -11.75
N ALA A 124 3.59 -17.36 -10.47
CA ALA A 124 4.90 -17.41 -9.84
C ALA A 124 5.47 -18.84 -9.88
N ASP A 125 6.77 -18.95 -10.15
CA ASP A 125 7.47 -20.22 -10.15
C ASP A 125 7.72 -20.69 -8.71
N THR A 126 6.91 -21.64 -8.25
CA THR A 126 6.94 -22.18 -6.89
C THR A 126 8.14 -23.07 -6.62
N ASN A 127 8.94 -23.43 -7.64
CA ASN A 127 10.13 -24.26 -7.47
C ASN A 127 11.39 -23.45 -7.18
N LYS A 128 11.30 -22.11 -7.18
CA LYS A 128 12.44 -21.25 -6.85
C LYS A 128 12.83 -21.38 -5.39
N ILE A 129 14.14 -21.38 -5.15
CA ILE A 129 14.69 -21.37 -3.80
C ILE A 129 14.20 -20.10 -3.08
N GLY A 130 13.58 -20.29 -1.93
CA GLY A 130 13.01 -19.20 -1.14
C GLY A 130 11.64 -18.73 -1.57
N PHE A 131 10.96 -19.45 -2.47
CA PHE A 131 9.53 -19.22 -2.68
C PHE A 131 8.77 -19.46 -1.37
N TYR A 132 7.97 -18.49 -0.94
CA TYR A 132 7.08 -18.58 0.22
C TYR A 132 5.74 -17.93 -0.10
N PHE A 133 4.66 -18.58 0.30
CA PHE A 133 3.33 -18.00 0.30
C PHE A 133 2.57 -18.57 1.51
N ASP A 134 2.83 -17.98 2.67
CA ASP A 134 2.30 -18.51 3.93
C ASP A 134 2.06 -17.42 4.98
N LEU A 135 1.04 -17.62 5.82
CA LEU A 135 0.65 -16.71 6.89
C LEU A 135 1.63 -16.71 8.07
N GLN A 136 2.04 -17.89 8.54
CA GLN A 136 3.10 -18.03 9.53
C GLN A 136 4.43 -17.54 8.95
N GLY A 137 4.61 -17.77 7.66
CA GLY A 137 5.72 -17.30 6.84
C GLY A 137 7.03 -17.98 7.25
N LEU A 138 8.09 -17.19 7.39
CA LEU A 138 9.40 -17.69 7.81
C LEU A 138 9.64 -17.39 9.30
N GLU A 139 10.03 -18.42 10.02
CA GLU A 139 10.44 -18.34 11.43
C GLU A 139 11.82 -18.99 11.58
N ASP A 140 12.85 -18.15 11.65
CA ASP A 140 14.20 -18.57 12.00
C ASP A 140 14.47 -18.16 13.45
N THR A 141 14.34 -19.12 14.36
CA THR A 141 14.55 -18.90 15.79
C THR A 141 16.01 -18.70 16.16
N ASN A 142 16.96 -19.09 15.30
CA ASN A 142 18.40 -18.90 15.55
C ASN A 142 18.81 -17.46 15.31
N ASN A 143 18.27 -16.84 14.26
CA ASN A 143 18.54 -15.44 13.90
C ASN A 143 17.43 -14.49 14.35
N VAL A 144 16.40 -15.01 15.04
CA VAL A 144 15.23 -14.26 15.49
C VAL A 144 14.61 -13.51 14.30
N ASN A 145 14.41 -14.20 13.18
CA ASN A 145 13.83 -13.63 11.97
C ASN A 145 12.41 -14.15 11.76
N TYR A 146 11.42 -13.29 12.00
CA TYR A 146 10.01 -13.59 11.87
C TYR A 146 9.38 -12.75 10.76
N ARG A 147 9.24 -13.35 9.57
CA ARG A 147 8.56 -12.76 8.40
C ARG A 147 7.19 -13.41 8.27
N ARG A 148 6.15 -12.71 8.72
CA ARG A 148 4.75 -13.16 8.70
C ARG A 148 4.03 -12.67 7.44
N PHE A 149 2.92 -13.31 7.09
CA PHE A 149 2.14 -13.03 5.87
C PHE A 149 3.07 -12.86 4.66
N TYR A 150 3.94 -13.83 4.49
CA TYR A 150 5.13 -13.73 3.65
C TYR A 150 4.83 -14.27 2.26
N VAL A 151 4.90 -13.36 1.28
CA VAL A 151 4.69 -13.66 -0.14
C VAL A 151 5.99 -13.28 -0.86
N ASN A 152 6.85 -14.29 -1.02
CA ASN A 152 8.18 -14.18 -1.59
C ASN A 152 8.32 -15.09 -2.81
N ALA A 153 9.01 -14.58 -3.83
CA ALA A 153 9.25 -15.29 -5.08
C ALA A 153 10.55 -16.09 -5.06
N ALA A 154 11.61 -15.51 -4.48
CA ALA A 154 12.92 -16.12 -4.37
C ALA A 154 13.77 -15.37 -3.33
N TRP A 155 14.60 -16.14 -2.61
CA TRP A 155 15.68 -15.57 -1.82
C TRP A 155 16.82 -15.12 -2.71
N ASP A 156 17.51 -14.08 -2.26
CA ASP A 156 18.79 -13.70 -2.84
C ASP A 156 19.91 -14.59 -2.29
N THR A 157 20.50 -15.39 -3.16
CA THR A 157 21.63 -16.26 -2.80
C THR A 157 22.99 -15.56 -2.90
N SER A 158 23.04 -14.29 -3.32
CA SER A 158 24.29 -13.52 -3.44
C SER A 158 24.75 -12.88 -2.12
N GLY A 159 23.92 -12.93 -1.07
CA GLY A 159 24.21 -12.34 0.25
C GLY A 159 24.02 -10.82 0.29
N HIS A 160 23.40 -10.22 -0.73
CA HIS A 160 23.16 -8.78 -0.82
C HIS A 160 21.77 -8.37 -0.32
N CYS A 161 20.99 -9.31 0.24
CA CYS A 161 19.67 -9.02 0.77
C CYS A 161 18.74 -8.43 -0.29
N LEU A 162 18.73 -9.05 -1.46
CA LEU A 162 17.89 -8.68 -2.60
C LEU A 162 16.71 -9.64 -2.81
N ASP A 163 16.20 -10.23 -1.72
CA ASP A 163 15.02 -11.09 -1.74
C ASP A 163 13.90 -10.45 -2.57
N SER A 164 13.35 -11.23 -3.49
CA SER A 164 12.30 -10.76 -4.40
C SER A 164 10.94 -11.21 -3.91
N GLY A 165 9.99 -10.29 -3.76
CA GLY A 165 8.66 -10.63 -3.28
C GLY A 165 7.63 -9.51 -3.44
N TRP A 166 6.45 -9.78 -2.90
CA TRP A 166 5.27 -8.92 -3.04
C TRP A 166 4.78 -8.37 -1.71
N LEU A 167 4.89 -9.13 -0.62
CA LEU A 167 4.41 -8.74 0.70
C LEU A 167 5.23 -9.44 1.78
N MET A 168 5.57 -8.70 2.83
CA MET A 168 6.17 -9.23 4.04
C MET A 168 5.77 -8.36 5.23
N VAL A 169 5.43 -9.00 6.35
CA VAL A 169 5.29 -8.35 7.65
C VAL A 169 6.43 -8.82 8.55
N SER A 170 7.33 -7.93 8.93
CA SER A 170 8.34 -8.25 9.94
C SER A 170 7.74 -8.06 11.32
N ASP A 171 7.70 -9.13 12.11
CA ASP A 171 7.09 -9.14 13.44
C ASP A 171 7.92 -8.37 14.49
N VAL A 172 7.33 -8.02 15.63
CA VAL A 172 7.99 -7.24 16.70
C VAL A 172 9.22 -7.91 17.28
N LEU A 173 9.24 -9.24 17.33
CA LEU A 173 10.37 -9.99 17.85
C LEU A 173 11.51 -10.10 16.85
N SER A 174 11.25 -9.81 15.57
CA SER A 174 12.28 -9.97 14.54
C SER A 174 13.45 -9.02 14.85
N THR A 175 14.68 -9.45 14.62
CA THR A 175 15.87 -8.59 14.58
C THR A 175 16.23 -8.26 13.13
N GLY A 176 16.00 -9.22 12.23
CA GLY A 176 16.20 -9.08 10.79
C GLY A 176 17.68 -9.14 10.41
N ASP A 177 17.97 -9.83 9.30
CA ASP A 177 19.35 -10.02 8.83
C ASP A 177 19.71 -9.03 7.73
N CYS A 178 18.68 -8.54 7.04
CA CYS A 178 18.83 -7.70 5.88
C CYS A 178 18.65 -6.21 6.18
N GLN A 179 19.29 -5.35 5.38
CA GLN A 179 19.17 -3.89 5.53
C GLN A 179 17.71 -3.41 5.44
N TYR A 180 16.91 -4.02 4.57
CA TYR A 180 15.48 -3.72 4.48
C TYR A 180 14.68 -4.15 5.72
N GLU A 181 15.27 -4.90 6.66
CA GLU A 181 14.66 -5.27 7.93
C GLU A 181 15.23 -4.43 9.09
N THR A 182 16.56 -4.34 9.15
CA THR A 182 17.27 -3.64 10.24
C THR A 182 17.06 -2.12 10.21
N ASN A 183 16.83 -1.52 9.05
CA ASN A 183 16.52 -0.09 8.94
C ASN A 183 15.10 0.28 9.43
N HIS A 184 14.24 -0.71 9.70
CA HIS A 184 12.87 -0.52 10.17
C HIS A 184 12.62 -1.04 11.59
N LEU A 185 13.69 -1.34 12.37
CA LEU A 185 13.58 -1.85 13.74
C LEU A 185 12.68 -0.99 14.64
N SER A 186 12.77 0.34 14.55
CA SER A 186 11.96 1.26 15.35
C SER A 186 10.50 1.39 14.90
N GLN A 187 10.13 0.75 13.80
CA GLN A 187 8.79 0.77 13.21
C GLN A 187 8.10 -0.58 13.32
N LYS A 188 8.65 -1.53 14.09
CA LYS A 188 8.10 -2.88 14.19
C LYS A 188 6.74 -2.92 14.90
N PRO A 189 5.81 -3.80 14.46
CA PRO A 189 5.93 -4.61 13.26
C PRO A 189 5.83 -3.70 12.04
N PHE A 190 6.59 -3.97 10.97
CA PHE A 190 6.55 -3.17 9.75
C PHE A 190 6.13 -4.01 8.56
N ILE A 191 5.65 -3.34 7.51
CA ILE A 191 5.13 -3.97 6.31
C ILE A 191 5.97 -3.51 5.11
N LEU A 192 6.53 -4.46 4.37
CA LEU A 192 7.08 -4.23 3.04
C LEU A 192 6.16 -4.85 2.01
N PHE A 193 6.00 -4.16 0.89
CA PHE A 193 5.18 -4.63 -0.21
C PHE A 193 5.65 -4.04 -1.54
N SER A 194 5.28 -4.69 -2.64
CA SER A 194 5.50 -4.13 -3.97
C SER A 194 4.48 -3.02 -4.26
N PRO A 195 4.91 -1.79 -4.56
CA PRO A 195 3.99 -0.74 -5.01
C PRO A 195 3.62 -0.87 -6.50
N PHE A 196 4.14 -1.89 -7.20
CA PHE A 196 3.92 -2.13 -8.63
C PHE A 196 3.01 -3.35 -8.84
N SER A 197 2.67 -3.64 -10.09
CA SER A 197 1.90 -4.84 -10.46
C SER A 197 2.73 -6.12 -10.45
N THR A 198 4.01 -6.08 -10.08
CA THR A 198 4.92 -7.23 -10.08
C THR A 198 5.74 -7.29 -8.79
N GLN A 199 6.44 -8.39 -8.53
CA GLN A 199 7.39 -8.47 -7.43
C GLN A 199 8.48 -7.39 -7.52
N ILE A 200 9.03 -7.03 -6.37
CA ILE A 200 10.21 -6.15 -6.23
C ILE A 200 11.31 -6.90 -5.50
N LYS A 201 12.53 -6.39 -5.58
CA LYS A 201 13.56 -6.71 -4.60
C LYS A 201 13.39 -5.83 -3.38
N PHE A 202 13.18 -6.42 -2.20
CA PHE A 202 12.93 -5.65 -0.97
C PHE A 202 14.08 -4.69 -0.63
N GLY A 203 15.33 -5.09 -0.87
CA GLY A 203 16.52 -4.25 -0.65
C GLY A 203 16.64 -3.03 -1.59
N GLU A 204 16.12 -3.10 -2.83
CA GLU A 204 16.25 -1.99 -3.79
C GLU A 204 15.24 -0.87 -3.58
N VAL A 205 14.07 -1.17 -3.00
CA VAL A 205 13.03 -0.15 -2.77
C VAL A 205 13.42 0.85 -1.67
N GLN A 206 14.37 0.49 -0.81
CA GLN A 206 14.85 1.34 0.27
C GLN A 206 15.94 2.34 -0.16
N THR A 207 16.73 2.02 -1.20
CA THR A 207 17.77 2.93 -1.70
C THR A 207 17.20 4.08 -2.53
N ARG A 208 15.94 3.97 -2.98
CA ARG A 208 15.20 5.01 -3.70
C ARG A 208 14.56 6.05 -2.78
N VAL A 209 15.25 6.45 -1.70
CA VAL A 209 15.06 7.81 -1.19
C VAL A 209 15.60 8.71 -2.29
N CYS A 210 14.73 9.46 -2.99
CA CYS A 210 15.20 10.50 -3.92
C CYS A 210 16.06 11.46 -3.09
N ARG A 211 17.38 11.25 -3.08
CA ARG A 211 18.30 12.32 -2.75
C ARG A 211 18.05 13.34 -3.85
N CYS A 212 17.46 14.49 -3.55
CA CYS A 212 17.68 15.68 -4.38
C CYS A 212 19.21 15.89 -4.29
N LEU A 213 19.97 15.19 -5.13
CA LEU A 213 21.40 15.40 -5.29
C LEU A 213 21.52 16.82 -5.84
N PRO A 214 22.40 17.67 -5.29
CA PRO A 214 22.68 18.94 -5.94
C PRO A 214 23.26 18.64 -7.32
N VAL A 215 22.45 18.81 -8.37
CA VAL A 215 22.93 18.73 -9.75
C VAL A 215 23.78 19.96 -10.00
N CYS A 216 25.05 19.76 -10.35
CA CYS A 216 25.86 20.54 -11.29
C CYS A 216 27.25 19.89 -11.28
N SER A 217 27.68 19.13 -12.28
CA SER A 217 28.01 19.60 -13.62
C SER A 217 28.55 18.39 -14.41
N HIS A 218 28.26 18.33 -15.71
CA HIS A 218 28.74 17.45 -16.80
C HIS A 218 27.60 16.72 -17.55
N PRO A 219 27.69 16.63 -18.89
CA PRO A 219 26.58 16.18 -19.72
C PRO A 219 26.46 14.65 -19.70
N ILE A 220 25.28 14.16 -19.33
CA ILE A 220 24.88 12.76 -19.33
C ILE A 220 24.36 12.40 -20.73
N GLN A 221 24.83 11.29 -21.31
CA GLN A 221 24.08 10.60 -22.35
C GLN A 221 22.88 9.89 -21.71
N LEU A 222 21.68 10.35 -22.07
CA LEU A 222 20.39 9.89 -21.56
C LEU A 222 20.06 8.49 -22.07
N TYR A 223 19.93 7.53 -21.15
CA TYR A 223 18.99 6.43 -21.28
C TYR A 223 18.09 6.41 -20.04
N ASP A 224 16.80 6.71 -20.27
CA ASP A 224 15.60 6.55 -19.46
C ASP A 224 15.71 6.46 -17.92
N ALA A 225 15.48 7.60 -17.25
CA ALA A 225 15.07 7.66 -15.86
C ALA A 225 13.69 8.32 -15.72
N LYS A 226 12.62 7.53 -15.93
CA LYS A 226 11.35 7.76 -15.21
C LYS A 226 11.54 7.25 -13.77
N PHE A 227 10.80 7.80 -12.81
CA PHE A 227 10.71 7.41 -11.39
C PHE A 227 11.55 8.20 -10.37
N CYS A 228 11.19 9.48 -10.19
CA CYS A 228 11.04 10.10 -8.86
C CYS A 228 9.68 10.81 -8.86
N TYR A 229 8.69 10.30 -8.13
CA TYR A 229 7.40 10.96 -7.92
C TYR A 229 7.43 11.63 -6.54
N ASP A 230 7.92 12.86 -6.52
CA ASP A 230 7.43 13.97 -5.71
C ASP A 230 8.14 15.25 -6.19
N PRO A 231 7.44 16.35 -6.51
CA PRO A 231 8.09 17.61 -6.85
C PRO A 231 8.82 18.15 -5.61
N CYS A 232 10.16 18.29 -5.69
CA CYS A 232 10.98 18.97 -4.68
C CYS A 232 10.38 20.41 -4.54
N PRO A 233 10.08 20.93 -3.33
CA PRO A 233 9.44 22.24 -3.18
C PRO A 233 10.32 23.34 -3.79
N GLU A 234 9.73 24.19 -4.63
CA GLU A 234 10.43 25.32 -5.25
C GLU A 234 11.04 26.21 -4.16
N ILE A 235 12.37 26.24 -4.11
CA ILE A 235 13.09 27.28 -3.37
C ILE A 235 12.96 28.54 -4.22
N THR A 236 12.15 29.49 -3.76
CA THR A 236 12.12 30.85 -4.32
C THR A 236 13.48 31.49 -4.12
N THR A 237 14.33 31.48 -5.14
CA THR A 237 15.56 32.26 -5.16
C THR A 237 15.24 33.68 -5.61
N THR A 238 15.20 34.58 -4.64
CA THR A 238 15.32 36.02 -4.88
C THR A 238 16.74 36.34 -5.37
N GLY A 239 16.82 36.95 -6.55
CA GLY A 239 17.88 37.88 -6.94
C GLY A 239 19.23 37.29 -7.37
N TYR A 240 19.42 37.15 -8.69
CA TYR A 240 20.66 37.60 -9.33
C TYR A 240 20.38 37.90 -10.82
N SER A 241 20.84 39.07 -11.27
CA SER A 241 20.63 39.59 -12.63
C SER A 241 21.85 39.39 -13.52
N SER A 242 21.64 39.59 -14.83
CA SER A 242 22.59 39.75 -15.95
C SER A 242 23.12 38.43 -16.54
N SER A 243 23.23 38.24 -17.86
CA SER A 243 23.02 39.08 -19.05
C SER A 243 23.01 38.19 -20.31
N GLN A 244 22.18 38.57 -21.31
CA GLN A 244 22.32 38.43 -22.78
C GLN A 244 22.95 37.15 -23.37
N THR A 245 22.31 36.45 -24.33
CA THR A 245 22.15 36.96 -25.71
C THR A 245 21.07 36.19 -26.47
N ASP A 246 20.48 36.95 -27.38
CA ASP A 246 19.39 36.67 -28.31
C ASP A 246 19.80 35.69 -29.43
N THR A 247 18.91 34.79 -29.85
CA THR A 247 18.75 34.36 -31.25
C THR A 247 17.40 33.66 -31.44
N THR A 248 16.66 34.21 -32.40
CA THR A 248 15.32 33.91 -32.90
C THR A 248 15.21 32.62 -33.73
N GLU A 249 14.07 31.90 -33.62
CA GLU A 249 13.27 31.34 -34.74
C GLU A 249 12.01 30.64 -34.16
N SER A 250 10.83 31.26 -34.27
CA SER A 250 9.81 31.15 -35.34
C SER A 250 8.88 29.92 -35.22
N ALA A 251 7.63 30.23 -34.85
CA ALA A 251 6.49 29.33 -34.79
C ALA A 251 5.86 29.10 -36.17
N THR A 252 5.18 27.97 -36.37
CA THR A 252 4.18 27.82 -37.44
C THR A 252 3.01 26.94 -36.98
N THR A 253 1.82 27.41 -37.33
CA THR A 253 0.48 27.04 -36.87
C THR A 253 -0.23 25.96 -37.70
N LEU A 254 -1.22 25.32 -37.06
CA LEU A 254 -2.41 24.53 -37.48
C LEU A 254 -2.93 24.60 -38.95
N PRO A 255 -3.76 23.63 -39.38
CA PRO A 255 -5.21 23.86 -39.40
C PRO A 255 -6.13 22.67 -39.01
N THR A 256 -7.38 23.04 -38.74
CA THR A 256 -8.55 22.28 -38.26
C THR A 256 -9.60 22.08 -39.37
N THR A 257 -10.39 21.01 -39.34
CA THR A 257 -11.76 20.85 -39.94
C THR A 257 -12.45 19.63 -39.29
N GLN A 258 -13.57 19.67 -38.53
CA GLN A 258 -15.02 19.82 -38.84
C GLN A 258 -15.59 18.81 -39.89
N HIS A 259 -16.75 18.10 -39.80
CA HIS A 259 -17.84 17.89 -38.82
C HIS A 259 -18.92 16.86 -39.36
N VAL A 260 -19.81 16.31 -38.48
CA VAL A 260 -21.23 15.78 -38.62
C VAL A 260 -21.57 14.33 -39.18
N PRO A 261 -22.74 13.67 -38.89
CA PRO A 261 -23.21 13.00 -37.62
C PRO A 261 -23.94 11.59 -37.72
N SER A 262 -24.40 11.10 -36.53
CA SER A 262 -25.58 10.23 -36.20
C SER A 262 -25.35 8.70 -36.13
N THR A 263 -25.83 7.88 -35.16
CA THR A 263 -26.91 7.98 -34.15
C THR A 263 -26.81 6.86 -33.05
N VAL A 264 -27.27 7.16 -31.82
CA VAL A 264 -27.87 6.33 -30.72
C VAL A 264 -27.09 5.14 -30.10
N GLN A 265 -26.74 5.18 -28.79
CA GLN A 265 -27.49 4.58 -27.66
C GLN A 265 -26.76 4.66 -26.29
N THR A 266 -27.50 5.12 -25.26
CA THR A 266 -27.37 4.89 -23.80
C THR A 266 -26.02 5.08 -23.07
N THR A 267 -25.87 6.18 -22.33
CA THR A 267 -24.73 6.44 -21.43
C THR A 267 -25.12 6.53 -19.95
N ILE A 268 -24.45 5.69 -19.15
CA ILE A 268 -24.16 5.84 -17.72
C ILE A 268 -23.36 7.14 -17.52
N PRO A 269 -23.45 7.90 -16.40
CA PRO A 269 -22.62 9.08 -16.22
C PRO A 269 -21.14 8.69 -16.17
N GLU A 270 -20.37 9.12 -17.17
CA GLU A 270 -18.90 9.07 -17.12
C GLU A 270 -18.39 9.90 -15.94
N LEU A 271 -17.45 9.35 -15.20
CA LEU A 271 -16.72 10.08 -14.17
C LEU A 271 -15.85 11.13 -14.87
N SER A 272 -16.34 12.37 -14.88
CA SER A 272 -15.65 13.50 -15.51
C SER A 272 -14.23 13.67 -14.96
N THR A 273 -13.23 13.62 -15.84
CA THR A 273 -11.83 13.98 -15.57
C THR A 273 -11.62 15.49 -15.53
N ASP A 274 -12.68 16.29 -15.62
CA ASP A 274 -12.57 17.74 -15.57
C ASP A 274 -12.31 18.20 -14.12
N ILE A 275 -11.09 18.70 -13.90
CA ILE A 275 -10.61 19.30 -12.66
C ILE A 275 -11.60 20.36 -12.13
N THR A 276 -12.32 21.04 -13.01
CA THR A 276 -13.31 22.06 -12.63
C THR A 276 -14.51 21.44 -11.92
N THR A 277 -14.96 20.28 -12.38
CA THR A 277 -16.09 19.54 -11.80
C THR A 277 -15.69 18.88 -10.47
N LEU A 278 -14.45 18.38 -10.38
CA LEU A 278 -13.89 17.86 -9.13
C LEU A 278 -13.74 18.97 -8.07
N ARG A 279 -13.29 20.17 -8.46
CA ARG A 279 -13.20 21.33 -7.57
C ARG A 279 -14.57 21.79 -7.07
N ALA A 280 -15.59 21.79 -7.93
CA ALA A 280 -16.96 22.13 -7.55
C ALA A 280 -17.51 21.11 -6.53
N THR A 281 -17.28 19.82 -6.76
CA THR A 281 -17.69 18.74 -5.85
C THR A 281 -16.98 18.85 -4.49
N ALA A 282 -15.68 19.11 -4.48
CA ALA A 282 -14.91 19.30 -3.25
C ALA A 282 -15.43 20.52 -2.46
N SER A 283 -15.72 21.63 -3.13
CA SER A 283 -16.26 22.84 -2.50
C SER A 283 -17.65 22.61 -1.89
N ALA A 284 -18.51 21.82 -2.54
CA ALA A 284 -19.83 21.47 -2.02
C ALA A 284 -19.73 20.59 -0.75
N ILE A 285 -18.80 19.63 -0.73
CA ILE A 285 -18.54 18.78 0.44
C ILE A 285 -18.02 19.62 1.63
N THR A 286 -17.13 20.58 1.38
CA THR A 286 -16.63 21.48 2.43
C THR A 286 -17.75 22.35 3.02
N GLN A 287 -18.69 22.84 2.19
CA GLN A 287 -19.84 23.59 2.69
C GLN A 287 -20.77 22.73 3.56
N LEU A 288 -21.05 21.49 3.16
CA LEU A 288 -21.87 20.56 3.94
C LEU A 288 -21.25 20.23 5.30
N LEU A 289 -19.93 20.02 5.35
CA LEU A 289 -19.20 19.77 6.60
C LEU A 289 -19.22 21.00 7.53
N THR A 290 -19.13 22.21 6.96
CA THR A 290 -19.18 23.46 7.73
C THR A 290 -20.58 23.70 8.32
N ILE A 291 -21.64 23.36 7.58
CA ILE A 291 -23.03 23.44 8.06
C ILE A 291 -23.26 22.45 9.20
N ASN A 292 -22.79 21.20 9.05
CA ASN A 292 -22.92 20.20 10.10
C ASN A 292 -22.14 20.58 11.37
N HIS A 293 -20.95 21.17 11.24
CA HIS A 293 -20.19 21.66 12.40
C HIS A 293 -20.90 22.81 13.13
N LYS A 294 -21.58 23.71 12.41
CA LYS A 294 -22.41 24.76 13.05
C LYS A 294 -23.63 24.18 13.75
N HIS A 295 -24.23 23.11 13.21
CA HIS A 295 -25.37 22.44 13.83
C HIS A 295 -25.00 21.66 15.10
N THR A 296 -23.80 21.08 15.18
CA THR A 296 -23.30 20.43 16.42
C THR A 296 -22.84 21.43 17.46
N SER A 297 -22.26 22.58 17.08
CA SER A 297 -21.90 23.64 18.05
C SER A 297 -23.11 24.43 18.60
N SER A 298 -24.28 24.34 17.96
CA SER A 298 -25.53 24.99 18.43
C SER A 298 -26.33 24.14 19.44
N LYS A 299 -25.89 22.92 19.75
CA LYS A 299 -26.57 21.99 20.67
C LYS A 299 -25.80 21.75 21.98
N ILE A 300 -24.91 22.66 22.36
CA ILE A 300 -24.22 22.69 23.66
C ILE A 300 -24.59 23.97 24.38
#